data_AF-A0A835HD10-F1
#
_entry.id   AF-A0A835HD10-F1
#
_cell.length_a   1.000
_cell.length_b   1.000
_cell.length_c   1.000
_cell.angle_alpha   90.00
_cell.angle_beta   90.00
_cell.angle_gamma   90.00
#
_symmetry.space_group_name_H-M   'P 1'
#
loop_
_entity.id
_entity.type
_entity.pdbx_description
1 polymer ?
#
loop_
_entity_poly.entity_id
_entity_poly.type
_entity_poly.pdbx_seq_one_letter_code
_entity_poly.pdbx_strand_id
1 'polypeptide(L)'
;MLVQGVEVGRWTSKFVYRVQLKGDLVTASPDIYQVTLASDAEFLLLASDGLWDYVNSLDAVTFVRNQLREHGNVQRACEALAHAALDQRSQDNVSIIIADLGRTDWENLAPQQQNFVWELSQVFATISIVSLGIWVPYFLSL
;
A
#
# COMPACT_ATOMS: atom_id res chain seq x y z
N MET A 1 -25.28 -4.02 -26.49
CA MET A 1 -25.35 -3.56 -25.07
C MET A 1 -26.37 -2.44 -24.83
N LEU A 2 -26.23 -1.24 -25.40
CA LEU A 2 -27.19 -0.14 -25.14
C LEU A 2 -28.58 -0.40 -25.74
N VAL A 3 -28.67 -0.81 -27.00
CA VAL A 3 -29.96 -1.13 -27.67
C VAL A 3 -30.68 -2.31 -27.00
N GLN A 4 -29.96 -3.40 -26.73
CA GLN A 4 -30.49 -4.56 -25.98
C GLN A 4 -31.00 -4.17 -24.59
N GLY A 5 -30.36 -3.22 -23.91
CA GLY A 5 -30.84 -2.76 -22.62
C GLY A 5 -32.11 -1.91 -22.68
N VAL A 6 -32.48 -1.37 -23.85
CA VAL A 6 -33.82 -0.77 -24.05
C VAL A 6 -34.88 -1.88 -24.11
N GLU A 7 -34.59 -2.98 -24.80
CA GLU A 7 -35.49 -4.13 -24.92
C GLU A 7 -35.77 -4.78 -23.55
N VAL A 8 -34.76 -4.85 -22.67
CA VAL A 8 -34.93 -5.37 -21.29
C VAL A 8 -35.29 -4.29 -20.26
N GLY A 9 -35.65 -3.08 -20.69
CA GLY A 9 -36.15 -2.02 -19.82
C GLY A 9 -35.14 -1.36 -18.87
N ARG A 10 -33.83 -1.54 -19.12
CA ARG A 10 -32.75 -0.88 -18.35
C ARG A 10 -32.58 0.61 -18.70
N TRP A 11 -32.93 1.01 -19.93
CA TRP A 11 -32.84 2.41 -20.38
C TRP A 11 -33.96 2.78 -21.34
N THR A 12 -34.18 4.09 -21.52
CA THR A 12 -35.11 4.62 -22.52
C THR A 12 -34.42 4.80 -23.87
N SER A 13 -35.17 4.72 -24.97
CA SER A 13 -34.64 4.99 -26.32
C SER A 13 -34.05 6.40 -26.45
N LYS A 14 -34.64 7.37 -25.73
CA LYS A 14 -34.17 8.77 -25.68
C LYS A 14 -32.78 8.88 -25.02
N PHE A 15 -32.50 8.05 -24.01
CA PHE A 15 -31.18 7.98 -23.38
C PHE A 15 -30.13 7.44 -24.37
N VAL A 16 -30.42 6.31 -25.02
CA VAL A 16 -29.47 5.68 -25.95
C VAL A 16 -29.12 6.61 -27.12
N TYR A 17 -30.08 7.36 -27.66
CA TYR A 17 -29.82 8.31 -28.75
C TYR A 17 -28.88 9.48 -28.34
N ARG A 18 -28.84 9.82 -27.06
CA ARG A 18 -28.00 10.92 -26.54
C ARG A 18 -26.58 10.48 -26.19
N VAL A 19 -26.38 9.19 -25.98
CA VAL A 19 -25.09 8.64 -25.57
C VAL A 19 -24.24 8.35 -26.81
N GLN A 20 -23.15 9.09 -26.96
CA GLN A 20 -22.10 8.80 -27.95
C GLN A 20 -20.86 8.28 -27.21
N LEU A 21 -20.64 6.97 -27.27
CA LEU A 21 -19.42 6.36 -26.77
C LEU A 21 -18.34 6.48 -27.84
N LYS A 22 -17.17 6.99 -27.45
CA LYS A 22 -16.01 7.10 -28.35
C LYS A 22 -14.98 6.06 -27.93
N GLY A 23 -14.71 5.10 -28.81
CA GLY A 23 -13.78 4.00 -28.55
C GLY A 23 -14.32 3.00 -27.53
N ASP A 24 -13.44 2.10 -27.10
CA ASP A 24 -13.76 1.08 -26.11
C ASP A 24 -13.73 1.69 -24.70
N LEU A 25 -14.76 1.38 -23.92
CA LEU A 25 -14.88 1.85 -22.53
C LEU A 25 -13.91 1.16 -21.58
N VAL A 26 -13.51 -0.05 -21.93
CA VAL A 26 -12.58 -0.89 -21.16
C VAL A 26 -11.54 -1.38 -22.15
N THR A 27 -10.27 -1.17 -21.82
CA THR A 27 -9.14 -1.64 -22.63
C THR A 27 -8.40 -2.75 -21.90
N ALA A 28 -7.86 -3.70 -22.66
CA ALA A 28 -6.95 -4.73 -22.16
C ALA A 28 -5.47 -4.34 -22.36
N SER A 29 -5.18 -3.10 -22.79
CA SER A 29 -3.82 -2.60 -22.91
C SER A 29 -3.25 -2.33 -21.51
N PRO A 30 -2.16 -3.00 -21.09
CA PRO A 30 -1.58 -2.79 -19.79
C PRO A 30 -0.63 -1.59 -19.78
N ASP A 31 -0.39 -1.05 -18.58
CA ASP A 31 0.77 -0.21 -18.33
C ASP A 31 2.01 -1.09 -18.14
N ILE A 32 3.11 -0.75 -18.81
CA ILE A 32 4.35 -1.53 -18.79
C ILE A 32 5.46 -0.72 -18.13
N TYR A 33 6.05 -1.29 -17.09
CA TYR A 33 7.19 -0.70 -16.38
C TYR A 33 8.38 -1.65 -16.42
N GLN A 34 9.56 -1.11 -16.69
CA GLN A 34 10.83 -1.83 -16.61
C GLN A 34 11.59 -1.32 -15.39
N VAL A 35 11.87 -2.22 -14.44
CA VAL A 35 12.61 -1.92 -13.22
C VAL A 35 13.90 -2.73 -13.23
N THR A 36 15.03 -2.05 -13.02
CA THR A 36 16.33 -2.73 -12.88
C THR A 36 16.44 -3.24 -11.45
N LEU A 37 16.66 -4.54 -11.28
CA LEU A 37 16.86 -5.13 -9.95
C LEU A 37 18.22 -4.72 -9.39
N ALA A 38 18.19 -3.81 -8.42
CA ALA A 38 19.36 -3.39 -7.68
C ALA A 38 19.90 -4.52 -6.78
N SER A 39 21.15 -4.38 -6.31
CA SER A 39 21.79 -5.38 -5.46
C SER A 39 21.17 -5.49 -4.07
N ASP A 40 20.51 -4.43 -3.61
CA ASP A 40 19.79 -4.31 -2.34
C ASP A 40 18.32 -4.72 -2.44
N ALA A 41 17.85 -5.15 -3.62
CA ALA A 41 16.51 -5.70 -3.77
C ALA A 41 16.40 -7.04 -3.03
N GLU A 42 15.51 -7.09 -2.03
CA GLU A 42 15.37 -8.26 -1.15
C GLU A 42 14.30 -9.24 -1.66
N PHE A 43 13.09 -8.76 -1.95
CA PHE A 43 11.97 -9.56 -2.44
C PHE A 43 11.00 -8.72 -3.27
N LEU A 44 10.13 -9.40 -4.02
CA LEU A 44 8.97 -8.81 -4.69
C LEU A 44 7.69 -9.25 -4.01
N LEU A 45 6.74 -8.32 -3.87
CA LEU A 45 5.42 -8.56 -3.31
C LEU A 45 4.36 -8.12 -4.32
N LEU A 46 3.54 -9.06 -4.78
CA LEU A 46 2.39 -8.83 -5.63
C LEU A 46 1.15 -9.29 -4.88
N ALA A 47 0.08 -8.51 -4.94
CA ALA A 47 -1.20 -8.92 -4.36
C ALA A 47 -2.39 -8.26 -5.05
N SER A 48 -3.57 -8.85 -4.88
CA SER A 48 -4.84 -8.23 -5.26
C SER A 48 -5.22 -7.06 -4.34
N ASP A 49 -6.16 -6.25 -4.80
CA ASP A 49 -6.83 -5.19 -4.02
C ASP A 49 -7.40 -5.68 -2.67
N GLY A 50 -7.86 -6.94 -2.60
CA GLY A 50 -8.28 -7.55 -1.34
C GLY A 50 -7.25 -7.48 -0.20
N LEU A 51 -5.94 -7.36 -0.51
CA LEU A 51 -4.89 -7.00 0.47
C LEU A 51 -4.75 -5.48 0.61
N TRP A 52 -4.54 -4.79 -0.51
CA TRP A 52 -4.12 -3.38 -0.54
C TRP A 52 -5.18 -2.40 -0.06
N ASP A 53 -6.45 -2.79 -0.07
CA ASP A 53 -7.56 -2.01 0.50
C ASP A 53 -7.48 -1.88 2.03
N TYR A 54 -6.75 -2.78 2.70
CA TYR A 54 -6.67 -2.85 4.16
C TYR A 54 -5.24 -2.69 4.69
N VAL A 55 -4.23 -3.08 3.92
CA VAL A 55 -2.83 -3.04 4.34
C VAL A 55 -2.04 -2.08 3.46
N ASN A 56 -1.38 -1.09 4.08
CA ASN A 56 -0.49 -0.20 3.33
C ASN A 56 0.74 -0.95 2.81
N SER A 57 1.21 -0.58 1.62
CA SER A 57 2.42 -1.16 1.00
C SER A 57 3.65 -1.20 1.93
N LEU A 58 3.91 -0.14 2.69
CA LEU A 58 5.06 -0.07 3.60
C LEU A 58 4.88 -1.02 4.79
N ASP A 59 3.67 -1.09 5.33
CA ASP A 59 3.34 -1.98 6.44
C ASP A 59 3.43 -3.44 6.01
N ALA A 60 2.94 -3.77 4.81
CA ALA A 60 3.05 -5.11 4.24
C ALA A 60 4.51 -5.53 4.03
N VAL A 61 5.35 -4.64 3.47
CA VAL A 61 6.79 -4.88 3.29
C VAL A 61 7.48 -5.09 4.64
N THR A 62 7.17 -4.25 5.63
CA THR A 62 7.74 -4.35 6.98
C THR A 62 7.31 -5.65 7.66
N PHE A 63 6.04 -6.02 7.52
CA PHE A 63 5.48 -7.25 8.05
C PHE A 63 6.19 -8.48 7.45
N VAL A 64 6.28 -8.56 6.12
CA VAL A 64 6.96 -9.65 5.42
C VAL A 64 8.42 -9.73 5.81
N ARG A 65 9.14 -8.60 5.84
CA ARG A 65 10.54 -8.53 6.27
C ARG A 65 10.72 -9.06 7.71
N ASN A 66 9.80 -8.74 8.62
CA ASN A 66 9.85 -9.26 9.99
C ASN A 66 9.55 -10.75 10.08
N GLN A 67 8.56 -11.26 9.34
CA GLN A 67 8.26 -12.70 9.25
C GLN A 67 9.45 -13.49 8.69
N LEU A 68 10.06 -12.99 7.61
CA LEU A 68 11.23 -13.64 7.01
C LEU A 68 12.44 -13.63 7.95
N ARG A 69 12.67 -12.56 8.72
CA ARG A 69 13.71 -12.54 9.76
C ARG A 69 13.47 -13.56 10.87
N GLU A 70 12.21 -13.79 11.24
CA GLU A 70 11.88 -14.69 12.34
C GLU A 70 12.11 -16.16 11.99
N HIS A 71 11.77 -16.58 10.75
CA HIS A 71 11.75 -17.99 10.40
C HIS A 71 12.20 -18.32 8.97
N GLY A 72 12.61 -17.36 8.15
CA GLY A 72 13.17 -17.56 6.81
C GLY A 72 12.25 -18.25 5.79
N ASN A 73 10.94 -18.32 6.05
CA ASN A 73 10.00 -19.12 5.28
C ASN A 73 8.98 -18.23 4.56
N VAL A 74 9.15 -18.09 3.25
CA VAL A 74 8.34 -17.23 2.39
C VAL A 74 6.87 -17.63 2.38
N GLN A 75 6.57 -18.93 2.33
CA GLN A 75 5.19 -19.43 2.31
C GLN A 75 4.45 -19.06 3.61
N ARG A 76 5.11 -19.26 4.76
CA ARG A 76 4.55 -18.86 6.05
C ARG A 76 4.35 -17.35 6.16
N ALA A 77 5.31 -16.55 5.69
CA ALA A 77 5.17 -15.10 5.68
C ALA A 77 3.99 -14.64 4.82
N CYS A 78 3.78 -15.31 3.67
CA CYS A 78 2.66 -15.05 2.77
C CYS A 78 1.31 -15.39 3.41
N GLU A 79 1.20 -16.56 4.06
CA GLU A 79 0.00 -16.98 4.78
C GLU A 79 -0.31 -16.03 5.94
N ALA A 80 0.70 -15.64 6.71
CA ALA A 80 0.55 -14.68 7.81
C ALA A 80 0.06 -13.32 7.31
N LEU A 81 0.57 -12.83 6.18
CA LEU A 81 0.13 -11.57 5.59
C LEU A 81 -1.33 -11.65 5.09
N ALA A 82 -1.72 -12.77 4.48
CA ALA A 82 -3.10 -13.00 4.08
C ALA A 82 -4.04 -13.03 5.29
N HIS A 83 -3.65 -13.71 6.38
CA HIS A 83 -4.41 -13.71 7.62
C HIS A 83 -4.54 -12.31 8.23
N ALA A 84 -3.48 -11.51 8.22
CA ALA A 84 -3.52 -10.13 8.69
C ALA A 84 -4.53 -9.25 7.92
N ALA A 85 -4.71 -9.50 6.62
CA ALA A 85 -5.74 -8.82 5.81
C ALA A 85 -7.16 -9.31 6.14
N LEU A 86 -7.33 -10.62 6.33
CA LEU A 86 -8.63 -11.21 6.68
C LEU A 86 -9.08 -10.79 8.09
N ASP A 87 -8.17 -10.67 9.05
CA ASP A 87 -8.46 -10.21 10.41
C ASP A 87 -8.94 -8.75 10.43
N GLN A 88 -8.52 -7.94 9.45
CA GLN A 88 -9.03 -6.59 9.20
C GLN A 88 -10.40 -6.58 8.49
N ARG A 89 -11.03 -7.75 8.36
CA ARG A 89 -12.35 -7.98 7.75
C ARG A 89 -12.40 -7.68 6.27
N SER A 90 -11.35 -8.02 5.53
CA SER A 90 -11.40 -8.02 4.07
C SER A 90 -12.63 -8.79 3.57
N GLN A 91 -13.40 -8.17 2.68
CA GLN A 91 -14.63 -8.74 2.09
C GLN A 91 -14.39 -9.33 0.70
N ASP A 92 -13.14 -9.34 0.23
CA ASP A 92 -12.78 -9.78 -1.12
C ASP A 92 -11.83 -10.99 -1.09
N ASN A 93 -11.53 -11.52 -2.27
CA ASN A 93 -10.53 -12.56 -2.47
C ASN A 93 -9.12 -11.97 -2.31
N VAL A 94 -8.36 -12.54 -1.39
CA VAL A 94 -6.97 -12.16 -1.13
C VAL A 94 -6.04 -13.14 -1.85
N SER A 95 -5.30 -12.64 -2.84
CA SER A 95 -4.24 -13.39 -3.53
C SER A 95 -2.92 -12.65 -3.36
N ILE A 96 -1.87 -13.36 -2.94
CA ILE A 96 -0.56 -12.78 -2.65
C ILE A 96 0.52 -13.69 -3.25
N ILE A 97 1.54 -13.08 -3.85
CA ILE A 97 2.78 -13.73 -4.30
C ILE A 97 3.95 -12.98 -3.68
N ILE A 98 4.81 -13.71 -2.97
CA ILE A 98 6.09 -13.22 -2.48
C ILE A 98 7.19 -13.98 -3.22
N ALA A 99 8.07 -13.25 -3.90
CA ALA A 99 9.25 -13.81 -4.54
C ALA A 99 10.50 -13.29 -3.81
N ASP A 100 11.06 -14.14 -2.94
CA ASP A 100 12.37 -13.89 -2.33
C ASP A 100 13.46 -14.02 -3.40
N LEU A 101 14.31 -12.99 -3.53
CA LEU A 101 15.38 -12.96 -4.52
C LEU A 101 16.62 -13.73 -4.05
N GLY A 102 16.64 -14.22 -2.79
CA GLY A 102 17.71 -15.05 -2.25
C GLY A 102 19.04 -14.32 -2.06
N ARG A 103 19.03 -12.98 -2.12
CA ARG A 103 20.20 -12.12 -1.91
C ARG A 103 20.34 -11.66 -0.47
N THR A 104 19.36 -12.00 0.35
CA THR A 104 19.18 -11.47 1.69
C THR A 104 19.36 -12.59 2.71
N ASP A 105 20.26 -12.37 3.66
CA ASP A 105 20.40 -13.25 4.82
C ASP A 105 19.40 -12.81 5.89
N TRP A 106 18.20 -13.40 5.85
CA TRP A 106 17.08 -13.00 6.69
C TRP A 106 17.35 -13.20 8.18
N GLU A 107 18.03 -14.29 8.56
CA GLU A 107 18.28 -14.63 9.97
C GLU A 107 19.28 -13.67 10.62
N ASN A 108 20.23 -13.13 9.84
CA ASN A 108 21.25 -12.20 10.32
C ASN A 108 20.92 -10.72 10.05
N LEU A 109 19.74 -10.43 9.49
CA LEU A 109 19.40 -9.08 9.09
C LEU A 109 19.08 -8.21 10.31
N ALA A 110 19.84 -7.13 10.51
CA ALA A 110 19.67 -6.25 11.65
C ALA A 110 18.21 -5.73 11.76
N PRO A 111 17.62 -5.69 12.97
CA PRO A 111 16.28 -5.17 13.15
C PRO A 111 16.17 -3.76 12.58
N GLN A 112 15.12 -3.51 11.81
CA GLN A 112 14.84 -2.17 11.33
C GLN A 112 14.34 -1.35 12.52
N GLN A 113 15.24 -0.61 13.18
CA GLN A 113 14.85 0.36 14.19
C GLN A 113 14.06 1.47 13.51
N GLN A 114 12.73 1.40 13.62
CA GLN A 114 11.90 2.56 13.39
C GLN A 114 12.26 3.55 14.50
N ASN A 115 12.95 4.63 14.13
CA ASN A 115 13.54 5.60 15.05
C ASN A 115 12.47 6.52 15.67
N PHE A 116 11.38 5.93 16.16
CA PHE A 116 10.23 6.59 16.74
C PHE A 116 10.62 7.55 17.87
N VAL A 117 11.61 7.19 18.69
CA VAL A 117 12.14 8.05 19.76
C VAL A 117 12.81 9.30 19.19
N TRP A 118 13.56 9.19 18.11
CA TRP A 118 14.21 10.34 17.46
C TRP A 118 13.20 11.24 16.77
N GLU A 119 12.21 10.65 16.10
CA GLU A 119 11.11 11.40 15.46
C GLU A 119 10.29 12.17 16.51
N LEU A 120 9.88 11.52 17.61
CA LEU A 120 9.21 12.20 18.72
C LEU A 120 10.08 13.29 19.33
N SER A 121 11.38 13.03 19.53
CA SER A 121 12.30 14.03 20.08
C SER A 121 12.38 15.27 19.18
N GLN A 122 12.40 15.09 17.87
CA GLN A 122 12.37 16.20 16.91
C GLN A 122 11.05 16.97 16.95
N VAL A 123 9.92 16.27 17.06
CA VAL A 123 8.60 16.88 17.20
C VAL A 123 8.55 17.76 18.45
N PHE A 124 8.97 17.24 19.60
CA PHE A 124 9.01 18.00 20.84
C PHE A 124 9.95 19.21 20.75
N ALA A 125 11.17 19.03 20.23
CA ALA A 125 12.12 20.13 20.06
C ALA A 125 11.54 21.26 19.19
N THR A 126 10.88 20.90 18.08
CA THR A 126 10.26 21.86 17.16
C THR A 126 9.13 22.63 17.84
N ILE A 127 8.22 21.92 18.53
CA ILE A 127 7.11 22.55 19.26
C ILE A 127 7.63 23.49 20.35
N SER A 128 8.65 23.08 21.11
CA SER A 128 9.27 23.91 22.14
C SER A 128 9.90 25.18 21.56
N ILE A 129 10.66 25.08 20.47
CA ILE A 129 11.31 26.23 19.82
C ILE A 129 10.25 27.22 19.30
N VAL A 130 9.21 26.74 18.62
CA VAL A 130 8.14 27.60 18.09
C VAL A 130 7.37 28.27 19.23
N SER A 131 7.03 27.52 20.28
CA SER A 131 6.29 28.06 21.44
C SER A 131 7.09 29.15 22.17
N LEU A 132 8.39 28.93 22.37
CA LEU A 132 9.28 29.95 22.94
C LEU A 132 9.43 31.15 22.01
N GLY A 133 9.57 30.95 20.70
CA GLY A 133 9.66 32.03 19.72
C GLY A 133 8.43 32.93 19.67
N ILE A 134 7.24 32.41 19.96
CA ILE A 134 6.00 33.19 20.08
C ILE A 134 5.91 33.88 21.45
N TRP A 135 6.28 33.20 22.53
CA TRP A 135 6.11 33.71 23.89
C TRP A 135 7.16 34.77 24.30
N VAL A 136 8.41 34.62 23.86
CA VAL A 136 9.52 35.53 24.21
C VAL A 136 9.27 36.98 23.77
N PRO A 137 8.80 37.27 22.55
CA PRO A 137 8.43 38.62 22.15
C PRO A 137 7.26 39.20 22.96
N TYR A 138 6.27 38.36 23.33
CA TYR A 138 5.13 38.78 24.14
C TYR A 138 5.56 39.20 25.55
N PHE A 139 6.45 38.43 26.17
CA PHE A 139 7.02 38.73 27.50
C PHE A 139 7.93 39.96 27.50
N LEU A 140 8.71 40.18 26.43
CA LEU A 140 9.59 41.35 26.28
C LEU A 140 8.85 42.64 25.89
N SER A 141 7.56 42.55 25.55
CA SER A 141 6.69 43.69 25.22
C SER A 141 5.87 44.22 26.40
N LEU A 142 6.04 43.64 27.59
CA LEU A 142 5.48 44.03 28.89
C LEU A 142 6.53 44.75 29.74
#